data_AF-A0A9D8NKH0-F1
#
_entry.id   AF-A0A9D8NKH0-F1
#
_cell.length_a   1.000
_cell.length_b   1.000
_cell.length_c   1.000
_cell.angle_alpha   90.00
_cell.angle_beta   90.00
_cell.angle_gamma   90.00
#
_symmetry.space_group_name_H-M   'P 1'
#
loop_
_entity.id
_entity.type
_entity.pdbx_description
1 polymer ?
#
loop_
_entity_poly.entity_id
_entity_poly.type
_entity_poly.pdbx_seq_one_letter_code
_entity_poly.pdbx_strand_id
1 'polypeptide(L)'
;MGLIDFLLNLACLCLWIGFRASWFPAGPEAASVSLRSTLRRADAPDRRRWSWLIALAAVLFSRAYLYSQLGGAVNWTPQLQLGVIVVNLRVDSLSAALGCSWLGFAAFWLVFHFWLVLFSLVNGPAPPHDPVQRLVRLHLGWVDRLPSVAKFAAALAAVAVAWWLAHGALAGAGAIPAAAGSRVWLQGLVLGGGAVLSWKIPIVAVLSASVVSSYIYFGEAAVWKWVESSAKHLLGPLHRAPLRAGRVDFAPVAGMALVWLAAHYAERWLTDLFQKLVA
;
A
#
# COMPACT_ATOMS: atom_id res chain seq x y z
N MET A 1 17.64 -10.49 -7.64
CA MET A 1 16.32 -11.05 -7.22
C MET A 1 15.40 -10.01 -6.57
N GLY A 2 15.87 -9.12 -5.68
CA GLY A 2 14.99 -8.12 -5.03
C GLY A 2 14.19 -7.19 -5.98
N LEU A 3 14.79 -6.72 -7.07
CA LEU A 3 14.08 -5.91 -8.07
C LEU A 3 12.99 -6.71 -8.81
N ILE A 4 13.28 -7.97 -9.17
CA ILE A 4 12.31 -8.88 -9.79
C ILE A 4 11.15 -9.12 -8.82
N ASP A 5 11.47 -9.31 -7.54
CA ASP A 5 10.46 -9.47 -6.49
C ASP A 5 9.51 -8.28 -6.40
N PHE A 6 10.08 -7.08 -6.37
CA PHE A 6 9.34 -5.83 -6.37
C PHE A 6 8.47 -5.68 -7.62
N LEU A 7 9.01 -5.97 -8.81
CA LEU A 7 8.25 -5.91 -10.06
C LEU A 7 7.09 -6.91 -10.09
N LEU A 8 7.30 -8.13 -9.58
CA LEU A 8 6.23 -9.13 -9.50
C LEU A 8 5.14 -8.70 -8.50
N ASN A 9 5.51 -8.17 -7.33
CA ASN A 9 4.55 -7.60 -6.38
C ASN A 9 3.77 -6.43 -7.00
N LEU A 10 4.45 -5.56 -7.76
CA LEU A 10 3.82 -4.45 -8.46
C LEU A 10 2.86 -4.94 -9.56
N ALA A 11 3.25 -5.95 -10.34
CA ALA A 11 2.39 -6.57 -11.34
C ALA A 11 1.14 -7.19 -10.69
N CYS A 12 1.31 -7.94 -9.59
CA CYS A 12 0.20 -8.48 -8.80
C CYS A 12 -0.71 -7.34 -8.28
N LEU A 13 -0.14 -6.24 -7.82
CA LEU A 13 -0.91 -5.09 -7.35
C LEU A 13 -1.71 -4.44 -8.49
N CYS A 14 -1.11 -4.27 -9.67
CA CYS A 14 -1.80 -3.76 -10.86
C CYS A 14 -2.97 -4.66 -11.27
N LEU A 15 -2.78 -5.99 -11.25
CA LEU A 15 -3.84 -6.96 -11.52
C LEU A 15 -4.97 -6.87 -10.48
N TRP A 16 -4.62 -6.69 -9.21
CA TRP A 16 -5.59 -6.48 -8.13
C TRP A 16 -6.39 -5.18 -8.31
N ILE A 17 -5.72 -4.06 -8.63
CA ILE A 17 -6.37 -2.79 -8.90
C ILE A 17 -7.30 -2.91 -10.13
N GLY A 18 -6.83 -3.55 -11.21
CA GLY A 18 -7.62 -3.81 -12.42
C GLY A 18 -8.87 -4.66 -12.14
N PHE A 19 -8.71 -5.70 -11.32
CA PHE A 19 -9.83 -6.49 -10.82
C PHE A 19 -10.83 -5.63 -10.05
N ARG A 20 -10.39 -4.84 -9.05
CA ARG A 20 -11.26 -3.95 -8.26
C ARG A 20 -11.96 -2.88 -9.10
N ALA A 21 -11.26 -2.31 -10.07
CA ALA A 21 -11.84 -1.34 -11.01
C ALA A 21 -12.91 -1.99 -11.91
N SER A 22 -12.73 -3.25 -12.32
CA SER A 22 -13.70 -3.97 -13.16
C SER A 22 -15.04 -4.28 -12.47
N TRP A 23 -15.13 -4.14 -11.14
CA TRP A 23 -16.38 -4.28 -10.41
C TRP A 23 -17.33 -3.09 -10.59
N PHE A 24 -16.82 -1.95 -11.08
CA PHE A 24 -17.64 -0.77 -11.28
C PHE A 24 -17.81 -0.51 -12.79
N PRO A 25 -19.05 -0.38 -13.27
CA PRO A 25 -19.27 0.05 -14.64
C PRO A 25 -18.60 1.40 -14.83
N ALA A 26 -17.94 1.59 -15.98
CA ALA A 26 -17.54 2.91 -16.43
C ALA A 26 -18.75 3.84 -16.24
N GLY A 27 -18.54 4.98 -15.58
CA GLY A 27 -19.60 5.98 -15.42
C GLY A 27 -20.23 6.27 -16.77
N PRO A 28 -21.51 6.68 -16.82
CA PRO A 28 -22.30 6.70 -18.05
C PRO A 28 -21.51 7.41 -19.14
N GLU A 29 -20.96 6.63 -20.06
CA GLU A 29 -20.56 7.12 -21.37
C GLU A 29 -21.81 7.79 -21.90
N ALA A 30 -21.71 9.10 -22.18
CA ALA A 30 -22.84 9.95 -22.55
C ALA A 30 -23.79 9.15 -23.43
N ALA A 31 -24.92 8.75 -22.85
CA ALA A 31 -25.81 7.78 -23.46
C ALA A 31 -26.33 8.41 -24.75
N SER A 32 -25.69 8.11 -25.87
CA SER A 32 -26.23 8.39 -27.18
C SER A 32 -27.50 7.54 -27.25
N VAL A 33 -28.64 8.20 -27.03
CA VAL A 33 -29.98 7.64 -27.10
C VAL A 33 -30.18 7.14 -28.53
N SER A 34 -29.79 5.89 -28.77
CA SER A 34 -30.05 5.18 -30.01
C SER A 34 -30.81 3.90 -29.64
N LEU A 35 -31.82 3.57 -30.43
CA LEU A 35 -32.71 2.41 -30.25
C LEU A 35 -31.98 1.04 -30.27
N ARG A 36 -30.66 1.02 -30.56
CA ARG A 36 -29.79 -0.15 -30.34
C ARG A 36 -29.44 -0.38 -28.86
N SER A 37 -29.54 0.64 -28.00
CA SER A 37 -29.25 0.54 -26.56
C SER A 37 -30.34 -0.21 -25.76
N THR A 38 -31.58 -0.25 -26.26
CA THR A 38 -32.69 -1.02 -25.68
C THR A 38 -32.61 -2.52 -25.96
N LEU A 39 -31.75 -2.94 -26.90
CA LEU A 39 -31.44 -4.35 -27.19
C LEU A 39 -30.17 -4.82 -26.48
N ARG A 40 -29.71 -4.12 -25.43
CA ARG A 40 -28.55 -4.57 -24.65
C ARG A 40 -28.92 -5.85 -23.90
N ARG A 41 -28.54 -6.96 -24.53
CA ARG A 41 -28.51 -8.33 -24.02
C ARG A 41 -28.05 -8.33 -22.56
N ALA A 42 -28.75 -9.07 -21.70
CA ALA A 42 -28.35 -9.33 -20.33
C ALA A 42 -26.84 -9.63 -20.30
N ASP A 43 -26.07 -8.76 -19.65
CA ASP A 43 -24.61 -8.85 -19.61
C ASP A 43 -24.25 -10.27 -19.16
N ALA A 44 -23.58 -11.04 -20.02
CA ALA A 44 -23.05 -12.35 -19.67
C ALA A 44 -22.17 -12.19 -18.42
N PRO A 45 -22.16 -13.15 -17.46
CA PRO A 45 -21.31 -13.07 -16.28
C PRO A 45 -19.88 -12.78 -16.74
N ASP A 46 -19.38 -11.66 -16.24
CA ASP A 46 -18.33 -10.84 -16.83
C ASP A 46 -16.99 -11.60 -16.77
N ARG A 47 -16.75 -12.50 -17.75
CA ARG A 47 -15.59 -13.41 -17.86
C ARG A 47 -14.25 -12.68 -17.74
N ARG A 48 -14.25 -11.39 -18.10
CA ARG A 48 -13.13 -10.45 -17.99
C ARG A 48 -12.76 -10.09 -16.53
N ARG A 49 -13.68 -10.24 -15.56
CA ARG A 49 -13.38 -10.01 -14.13
C ARG A 49 -12.52 -11.13 -13.57
N TRP A 50 -12.91 -12.37 -13.87
CA TRP A 50 -12.18 -13.56 -13.40
C TRP A 50 -10.81 -13.71 -14.06
N SER A 51 -10.62 -13.23 -15.29
CA SER A 51 -9.31 -13.26 -15.93
C SER A 51 -8.24 -12.47 -15.16
N TRP A 52 -8.60 -11.38 -14.47
CA TRP A 52 -7.66 -10.64 -13.62
C TRP A 52 -7.20 -11.46 -12.41
N LEU A 53 -8.12 -12.18 -11.77
CA LEU A 53 -7.79 -13.07 -10.64
C LEU A 53 -6.98 -14.29 -11.09
N ILE A 54 -7.33 -14.87 -12.24
CA ILE A 54 -6.57 -15.99 -12.82
C ILE A 54 -5.14 -15.54 -13.16
N ALA A 55 -4.99 -14.37 -13.76
CA ALA A 55 -3.68 -13.78 -14.03
C ALA A 55 -2.90 -13.52 -12.72
N LEU A 56 -3.56 -12.99 -11.69
CA LEU A 56 -2.95 -12.76 -10.38
C LEU A 56 -2.45 -14.08 -9.76
N ALA A 57 -3.29 -15.11 -9.76
CA ALA A 57 -2.91 -16.43 -9.28
C ALA A 57 -1.74 -16.98 -10.09
N ALA A 58 -1.82 -16.93 -11.42
CA ALA A 58 -0.76 -17.40 -12.31
C ALA A 58 0.59 -16.74 -12.01
N VAL A 59 0.62 -15.42 -11.79
CA VAL A 59 1.85 -14.70 -11.40
C VAL A 59 2.37 -15.17 -10.04
N LEU A 60 1.51 -15.33 -9.03
CA LEU A 60 1.91 -15.80 -7.69
C LEU A 60 2.46 -17.23 -7.70
N PHE A 61 1.84 -18.13 -8.48
CA PHE A 61 2.32 -19.49 -8.69
C PHE A 61 3.64 -19.52 -9.45
N SER A 62 3.76 -18.71 -10.51
CA SER A 62 4.98 -18.60 -11.30
C SER A 62 6.15 -18.09 -10.45
N ARG A 63 5.89 -17.09 -9.59
CA ARG A 63 6.87 -16.59 -8.62
C ARG A 63 7.34 -17.67 -7.64
N ALA A 64 6.41 -18.43 -7.07
CA ALA A 64 6.75 -19.54 -6.18
C ALA A 64 7.58 -20.62 -6.88
N TYR A 65 7.23 -20.94 -8.13
CA TYR A 65 8.01 -21.87 -8.96
C TYR A 65 9.43 -21.35 -9.26
N LEU A 66 9.57 -20.06 -9.57
CA LEU A 66 10.89 -19.44 -9.75
C LEU A 66 11.72 -19.52 -8.47
N TYR A 67 11.11 -19.32 -7.30
CA TYR A 67 11.80 -19.46 -6.03
C TYR A 67 12.29 -20.89 -5.77
N SER A 68 11.46 -21.90 -6.05
CA SER A 68 11.87 -23.29 -5.82
C SER A 68 12.96 -23.74 -6.79
N GLN A 69 12.93 -23.28 -8.04
CA GLN A 69 13.91 -23.70 -9.05
C GLN A 69 15.22 -22.91 -8.99
N LEU A 70 15.15 -21.59 -8.80
CA LEU A 70 16.32 -20.70 -8.84
C LEU A 70 16.89 -20.42 -7.45
N GLY A 71 16.10 -20.60 -6.38
CA GLY A 71 16.52 -20.30 -5.01
C GLY A 71 17.75 -21.11 -4.58
N GLY A 72 17.73 -22.42 -4.83
CA GLY A 72 18.85 -23.32 -4.53
C GLY A 72 20.09 -23.05 -5.39
N ALA A 73 19.92 -22.76 -6.68
CA ALA A 73 21.04 -22.50 -7.59
C ALA A 73 21.78 -21.19 -7.30
N VAL A 74 21.09 -20.20 -6.72
CA VAL A 74 21.61 -18.84 -6.49
C VAL A 74 21.89 -18.58 -4.99
N ASN A 75 21.71 -19.58 -4.11
CA ASN A 75 21.77 -19.42 -2.64
C ASN A 75 20.94 -18.22 -2.15
N TRP A 76 19.79 -17.96 -2.79
CA TRP A 76 18.99 -16.78 -2.50
C TRP A 76 17.88 -17.12 -1.50
N THR A 77 17.86 -16.42 -0.36
CA THR A 77 16.82 -16.56 0.66
C THR A 77 15.79 -15.44 0.53
N PRO A 78 14.50 -15.75 0.34
CA PRO A 78 13.46 -14.72 0.32
C PRO A 78 13.35 -14.00 1.66
N GLN A 79 13.25 -12.68 1.59
CA GLN A 79 13.19 -11.80 2.75
C GLN A 79 11.82 -11.12 2.80
N LEU A 80 11.11 -11.31 3.91
CA LEU A 80 9.88 -10.58 4.18
C LEU A 80 10.23 -9.31 4.96
N GLN A 81 10.22 -8.18 4.28
CA GLN A 81 10.45 -6.87 4.88
C GLN A 81 9.15 -6.35 5.48
N LEU A 82 9.05 -6.35 6.81
CA LEU A 82 7.88 -5.89 7.55
C LEU A 82 8.08 -4.47 8.13
N GLY A 83 9.02 -3.72 7.56
CA GLY A 83 9.41 -2.39 8.02
C GLY A 83 10.34 -2.43 9.23
N VAL A 84 9.88 -3.00 10.35
CA VAL A 84 10.65 -3.05 11.62
C VAL A 84 11.61 -4.24 11.66
N ILE A 85 11.21 -5.36 11.05
CA ILE A 85 12.00 -6.59 10.99
C ILE A 85 12.10 -7.11 9.56
N VAL A 86 13.18 -7.85 9.32
CA VAL A 86 13.36 -8.65 8.12
C VAL A 86 13.30 -10.11 8.54
N VAL A 87 12.30 -10.84 8.06
CA VAL A 87 12.17 -12.28 8.31
C VAL A 87 12.75 -13.01 7.11
N ASN A 88 13.80 -13.80 7.33
CA ASN A 88 14.37 -14.68 6.30
C ASN A 88 13.54 -15.96 6.25
N LEU A 89 12.91 -16.22 5.11
CA LEU A 89 12.08 -17.40 4.92
C LEU A 89 12.92 -18.50 4.27
N ARG A 90 12.86 -19.70 4.83
CA ARG A 90 13.46 -20.89 4.23
C ARG A 90 12.50 -21.48 3.19
N VAL A 91 13.04 -21.79 2.01
CA VAL A 91 12.28 -22.38 0.89
C VAL A 91 12.81 -23.78 0.64
N ASP A 92 12.38 -24.71 1.48
CA ASP A 92 12.79 -26.12 1.37
C ASP A 92 11.80 -26.94 0.53
N SER A 93 10.62 -26.38 0.23
CA SER A 93 9.54 -27.06 -0.49
C SER A 93 8.72 -26.07 -1.34
N LEU A 94 7.98 -26.59 -2.32
CA LEU A 94 7.09 -25.77 -3.15
C LEU A 94 5.97 -25.10 -2.33
N SER A 95 5.48 -25.76 -1.28
CA SER A 95 4.47 -25.18 -0.38
C SER A 95 5.04 -24.02 0.44
N ALA A 96 6.29 -24.14 0.92
CA ALA A 96 7.00 -23.03 1.55
C ALA A 96 7.22 -21.87 0.56
N ALA A 97 7.60 -22.18 -0.69
CA ALA A 97 7.76 -21.18 -1.75
C ALA A 97 6.45 -20.41 -2.04
N LEU A 98 5.32 -21.14 -2.09
CA LEU A 98 3.99 -20.55 -2.25
C LEU A 98 3.64 -19.65 -1.06
N GLY A 99 3.86 -20.14 0.17
CA GLY A 99 3.67 -19.35 1.39
C GLY A 99 4.48 -18.05 1.35
N CYS A 100 5.74 -18.10 0.94
CA CYS A 100 6.59 -16.91 0.78
C CYS A 100 6.04 -15.94 -0.26
N SER A 101 5.60 -16.44 -1.43
CA SER A 101 5.02 -15.62 -2.50
C SER A 101 3.74 -14.90 -2.04
N TRP A 102 2.84 -15.62 -1.37
CA TRP A 102 1.59 -15.07 -0.84
C TRP A 102 1.82 -14.10 0.32
N LEU A 103 2.68 -14.43 1.28
CA LEU A 103 3.00 -13.54 2.40
C LEU A 103 3.71 -12.26 1.94
N GLY A 104 4.63 -12.37 0.98
CA GLY A 104 5.30 -11.22 0.38
C GLY A 104 4.31 -10.29 -0.33
N PHE A 105 3.42 -10.85 -1.16
CA PHE A 105 2.38 -10.04 -1.80
C PHE A 105 1.38 -9.46 -0.79
N ALA A 106 0.97 -10.22 0.23
CA ALA A 106 0.05 -9.74 1.27
C ALA A 106 0.66 -8.57 2.07
N ALA A 107 1.94 -8.64 2.43
CA ALA A 107 2.65 -7.54 3.09
C ALA A 107 2.70 -6.29 2.18
N PHE A 108 3.05 -6.47 0.90
CA PHE A 108 3.07 -5.39 -0.08
C PHE A 108 1.68 -4.75 -0.28
N TRP A 109 0.65 -5.60 -0.37
CA TRP A 109 -0.75 -5.21 -0.46
C TRP A 109 -1.22 -4.44 0.78
N LEU A 110 -0.83 -4.86 1.99
CA LEU A 110 -1.13 -4.14 3.23
C LEU A 110 -0.48 -2.74 3.24
N VAL A 111 0.80 -2.64 2.86
CA VAL A 111 1.49 -1.34 2.76
C VAL A 111 0.77 -0.41 1.78
N PHE A 112 0.36 -0.92 0.62
CA PHE A 112 -0.46 -0.16 -0.32
C PHE A 112 -1.78 0.33 0.30
N HIS A 113 -2.49 -0.51 1.07
CA HIS A 113 -3.72 -0.09 1.76
C HIS A 113 -3.44 0.98 2.83
N PHE A 114 -2.30 0.91 3.52
CA PHE A 114 -1.87 1.98 4.43
C PHE A 114 -1.68 3.30 3.69
N TRP A 115 -1.10 3.29 2.49
CA TRP A 115 -0.96 4.52 1.69
C TRP A 115 -2.32 5.08 1.30
N LEU A 116 -3.29 4.22 0.97
CA LEU A 116 -4.65 4.66 0.71
C LEU A 116 -5.32 5.27 1.94
N VAL A 117 -5.12 4.68 3.14
CA VAL A 117 -5.60 5.25 4.41
C VAL A 117 -5.05 6.65 4.61
N LEU A 118 -3.75 6.87 4.37
CA LEU A 118 -3.15 8.21 4.42
C LEU A 118 -3.89 9.19 3.50
N PHE A 119 -4.06 8.84 2.22
CA PHE A 119 -4.74 9.73 1.27
C PHE A 119 -6.20 10.00 1.63
N SER A 120 -6.88 9.02 2.22
CA SER A 120 -8.23 9.18 2.74
C SER A 120 -8.28 10.08 4.00
N LEU A 121 -7.25 10.05 4.85
CA LEU A 121 -7.13 10.94 6.00
C LEU A 121 -6.83 12.39 5.58
N VAL A 122 -5.93 12.56 4.61
CA VAL A 122 -5.49 13.87 4.11
C VAL A 122 -6.58 14.54 3.28
N ASN A 123 -7.22 13.80 2.37
CA ASN A 123 -8.22 14.32 1.43
C ASN A 123 -9.66 13.91 1.80
N GLY A 124 -9.92 13.56 3.06
CA GLY A 124 -11.26 13.18 3.54
C GLY A 124 -12.36 14.19 3.18
N PRO A 125 -12.12 15.52 3.30
CA PRO A 125 -13.10 16.56 2.91
C PRO A 125 -13.23 16.80 1.40
N ALA A 126 -12.47 16.10 0.54
CA ALA A 126 -12.41 16.43 -0.88
C ALA A 126 -13.75 16.18 -1.60
N PRO A 127 -14.07 16.99 -2.64
CA PRO A 127 -15.33 16.86 -3.39
C PRO A 127 -15.55 15.47 -3.99
N PRO A 128 -16.80 14.98 -4.09
CA PRO A 128 -17.13 13.64 -4.60
C PRO A 128 -16.70 13.37 -6.06
N HIS A 129 -16.38 14.41 -6.82
CA HIS A 129 -16.13 14.34 -8.27
C HIS A 129 -14.66 14.10 -8.65
N ASP A 130 -13.73 14.02 -7.68
CA ASP A 130 -12.33 13.73 -7.98
C ASP A 130 -12.13 12.23 -8.32
N PRO A 131 -11.69 11.88 -9.55
CA PRO A 131 -11.54 10.49 -9.97
C PRO A 131 -10.46 9.73 -9.19
N VAL A 132 -9.39 10.42 -8.74
CA VAL A 132 -8.31 9.78 -7.98
C VAL A 132 -8.79 9.47 -6.57
N GLN A 133 -9.48 10.43 -5.94
CA GLN A 133 -10.06 10.19 -4.62
C GLN A 133 -11.14 9.12 -4.68
N ARG A 134 -11.94 9.06 -5.75
CA ARG A 134 -12.90 7.97 -5.96
C ARG A 134 -12.22 6.59 -5.99
N LEU A 135 -11.06 6.48 -6.63
CA LEU A 135 -10.28 5.24 -6.65
C LEU A 135 -9.80 4.85 -5.25
N VAL A 136 -9.35 5.82 -4.45
CA VAL A 136 -8.96 5.60 -3.04
C VAL A 136 -10.15 5.05 -2.24
N ARG A 137 -11.30 5.73 -2.32
CA ARG A 137 -12.53 5.30 -1.61
C ARG A 137 -13.02 3.92 -2.06
N LEU A 138 -12.84 3.56 -3.33
CA LEU A 138 -13.20 2.25 -3.87
C LEU A 138 -12.37 1.11 -3.27
N HIS A 139 -11.09 1.36 -3.01
CA HIS A 139 -10.20 0.36 -2.42
C HIS A 139 -10.42 0.24 -0.90
N LEU A 140 -10.65 1.35 -0.20
CA LEU A 140 -10.96 1.34 1.24
C LEU A 140 -12.39 0.86 1.56
N GLY A 141 -13.34 1.10 0.67
CA GLY A 141 -14.74 0.72 0.85
C GLY A 141 -15.35 1.30 2.13
N TRP A 142 -15.84 0.42 3.00
CA TRP A 142 -16.44 0.79 4.29
C TRP A 142 -15.47 1.50 5.25
N VAL A 143 -14.17 1.20 5.16
CA VAL A 143 -13.12 1.79 6.01
C VAL A 143 -13.02 3.30 5.77
N ASP A 144 -13.34 3.78 4.57
CA ASP A 144 -13.33 5.21 4.22
C ASP A 144 -14.37 6.01 5.01
N ARG A 145 -15.50 5.38 5.38
CA ARG A 145 -16.62 6.02 6.08
C ARG A 145 -16.38 6.23 7.57
N LEU A 146 -15.36 5.57 8.12
CA LEU A 146 -15.01 5.68 9.54
C LEU A 146 -14.43 7.08 9.84
N PRO A 147 -14.65 7.62 11.07
CA PRO A 147 -13.97 8.82 11.51
C PRO A 147 -12.45 8.61 11.50
N SER A 148 -11.68 9.68 11.31
CA SER A 148 -10.23 9.62 11.07
C SER A 148 -9.46 8.77 12.08
N VAL A 149 -9.80 8.88 13.38
CA VAL A 149 -9.17 8.10 14.45
C VAL A 149 -9.50 6.61 14.34
N ALA A 150 -10.77 6.26 14.11
CA ALA A 150 -11.19 4.87 13.97
C ALA A 150 -10.61 4.22 12.70
N LYS A 151 -10.47 5.00 11.61
CA LYS A 151 -9.85 4.56 10.36
C LYS A 151 -8.37 4.20 10.56
N PHE A 152 -7.64 5.04 11.28
CA PHE A 152 -6.25 4.78 11.64
C PHE A 152 -6.12 3.56 12.58
N ALA A 153 -6.96 3.49 13.60
CA ALA A 153 -6.97 2.35 14.53
C ALA A 153 -7.32 1.03 13.81
N ALA A 154 -8.27 1.05 12.86
CA ALA A 154 -8.62 -0.10 12.05
C ALA A 154 -7.45 -0.57 11.17
N ALA A 155 -6.68 0.36 10.59
CA ALA A 155 -5.49 0.02 9.82
C ALA A 155 -4.43 -0.67 10.69
N LEU A 156 -4.16 -0.14 11.89
CA LEU A 156 -3.24 -0.77 12.84
C LEU A 156 -3.73 -2.15 13.32
N ALA A 157 -5.02 -2.26 13.64
CA ALA A 157 -5.63 -3.52 14.03
C ALA A 157 -5.53 -4.57 12.91
N ALA A 158 -5.70 -4.17 11.64
CA ALA A 158 -5.54 -5.07 10.51
C ALA A 158 -4.13 -5.67 10.42
N VAL A 159 -3.08 -4.89 10.68
CA VAL A 159 -1.70 -5.42 10.72
C VAL A 159 -1.51 -6.35 11.91
N ALA A 160 -2.05 -5.98 13.08
CA ALA A 160 -1.98 -6.81 14.26
C ALA A 160 -2.66 -8.18 14.06
N VAL A 161 -3.86 -8.20 13.47
CA VAL A 161 -4.57 -9.44 13.10
C VAL A 161 -3.79 -10.24 12.05
N ALA A 162 -3.29 -9.57 11.00
CA ALA A 162 -2.52 -10.23 9.95
C ALA A 162 -1.23 -10.86 10.51
N TRP A 163 -0.54 -10.15 11.41
CA TRP A 163 0.63 -10.68 12.11
C TRP A 163 0.25 -11.87 12.98
N TRP A 164 -0.83 -11.78 13.75
CA TRP A 164 -1.30 -12.90 14.57
C TRP A 164 -1.57 -14.17 13.75
N LEU A 165 -2.24 -14.02 12.59
CA LEU A 165 -2.49 -15.12 11.66
C LEU A 165 -1.19 -15.68 11.04
N ALA A 166 -0.26 -14.79 10.66
CA ALA A 166 1.00 -15.19 10.04
C ALA A 166 1.99 -15.79 11.06
N HIS A 167 1.95 -15.35 12.32
CA HIS A 167 2.93 -15.72 13.35
C HIS A 167 2.95 -17.23 13.57
N GLY A 168 1.79 -17.89 13.64
CA GLY A 168 1.71 -19.34 13.81
C GLY A 168 2.39 -20.10 12.66
N ALA A 169 2.16 -19.68 11.42
CA ALA A 169 2.79 -20.28 10.24
C ALA A 169 4.31 -20.04 10.21
N LEU A 170 4.74 -18.82 10.57
CA LEU A 170 6.16 -18.44 10.60
C LEU A 170 6.92 -19.15 11.74
N ALA A 171 6.31 -19.28 12.91
CA ALA A 171 6.88 -20.00 14.05
C ALA A 171 6.94 -21.51 13.79
N GLY A 172 5.88 -22.09 13.20
CA GLY A 172 5.86 -23.49 12.78
C GLY A 172 6.89 -23.83 11.71
N ALA A 173 7.24 -22.87 10.85
CA ALA A 173 8.31 -22.99 9.85
C ALA A 173 9.73 -22.73 10.43
N GLY A 174 9.85 -22.42 11.72
CA GLY A 174 11.14 -22.11 12.37
C GLY A 174 11.77 -20.79 11.92
N ALA A 175 11.01 -19.90 11.29
CA ALA A 175 11.50 -18.61 10.80
C ALA A 175 11.61 -17.55 11.91
N ILE A 176 10.81 -17.67 12.97
CA ILE A 176 10.77 -16.78 14.14
C ILE A 176 10.56 -17.59 15.43
N PRO A 177 11.02 -17.10 16.59
CA PRO A 177 10.74 -17.75 17.87
C PRO A 177 9.25 -17.69 18.22
N ALA A 178 8.74 -18.77 18.82
CA ALA A 178 7.35 -18.81 19.30
C ALA A 178 7.17 -17.85 20.49
N ALA A 179 6.09 -17.07 20.48
CA ALA A 179 5.76 -16.13 21.54
C ALA A 179 4.34 -16.38 22.09
N ALA A 180 4.10 -15.96 23.33
CA ALA A 180 2.76 -15.97 23.92
C ALA A 180 1.80 -15.05 23.15
N GLY A 181 0.52 -15.44 23.05
CA GLY A 181 -0.47 -14.73 22.21
C GLY A 181 -0.60 -13.23 22.50
N SER A 182 -0.47 -12.79 23.77
CA SER A 182 -0.49 -11.38 24.14
C SER A 182 0.70 -10.59 23.59
N ARG A 183 1.89 -11.19 23.55
CA ARG A 183 3.10 -10.58 22.97
C ARG A 183 3.01 -10.51 21.44
N VAL A 184 2.36 -11.49 20.80
CA VAL A 184 2.12 -11.46 19.35
C VAL A 184 1.27 -10.25 18.95
N TRP A 185 0.23 -9.92 19.72
CA TRP A 185 -0.56 -8.71 19.46
C TRP A 185 0.27 -7.42 19.56
N LEU A 186 1.10 -7.31 20.60
CA LEU A 186 1.99 -6.16 20.77
C LEU A 186 3.02 -6.05 19.65
N GLN A 187 3.63 -7.16 19.24
CA GLN A 187 4.49 -7.21 18.06
C GLN A 187 3.75 -6.73 16.81
N GLY A 188 2.52 -7.18 16.61
CA GLY A 188 1.66 -6.76 15.51
C GLY A 188 1.36 -5.25 15.50
N LEU A 189 1.16 -4.65 16.67
CA LEU A 189 1.00 -3.19 16.80
C LEU A 189 2.28 -2.43 16.45
N VAL A 190 3.45 -2.93 16.89
CA VAL A 190 4.75 -2.35 16.54
C VAL A 190 5.01 -2.44 15.04
N LEU A 191 4.66 -3.57 14.41
CA LEU A 191 4.69 -3.72 12.95
C LEU A 191 3.71 -2.77 12.26
N GLY A 192 2.52 -2.55 12.83
CA GLY A 192 1.59 -1.52 12.39
C GLY A 192 2.21 -0.12 12.41
N GLY A 193 2.94 0.22 13.47
CA GLY A 193 3.75 1.44 13.53
C GLY A 193 4.80 1.51 12.41
N GLY A 194 5.47 0.40 12.10
CA GLY A 194 6.37 0.29 10.94
C GLY A 194 5.65 0.53 9.61
N ALA A 195 4.43 0.01 9.45
CA ALA A 195 3.62 0.28 8.26
C ALA A 195 3.24 1.76 8.14
N VAL A 196 3.02 2.46 9.25
CA VAL A 196 2.81 3.92 9.26
C VAL A 196 4.07 4.66 8.81
N LEU A 197 5.28 4.20 9.17
CA LEU A 197 6.51 4.79 8.65
C LEU A 197 6.64 4.71 7.13
N SER A 198 5.98 3.73 6.50
CA SER A 198 5.94 3.65 5.04
C SER A 198 5.27 4.88 4.40
N TRP A 199 4.44 5.63 5.14
CA TRP A 199 3.82 6.88 4.67
C TRP A 199 4.85 7.94 4.25
N LYS A 200 6.12 7.84 4.72
CA LYS A 200 7.20 8.70 4.23
C LYS A 200 7.31 8.69 2.70
N ILE A 201 7.12 7.52 2.07
CA ILE A 201 7.24 7.34 0.62
C ILE A 201 6.15 8.11 -0.14
N PRO A 202 4.83 7.87 0.07
CA PRO A 202 3.79 8.62 -0.63
C PRO A 202 3.78 10.11 -0.27
N ILE A 203 4.11 10.50 0.98
CA ILE A 203 4.19 11.91 1.36
C ILE A 203 5.29 12.62 0.55
N VAL A 204 6.51 12.09 0.58
CA VAL A 204 7.63 12.66 -0.18
C VAL A 204 7.34 12.65 -1.67
N ALA A 205 6.73 11.59 -2.20
CA ALA A 205 6.34 11.52 -3.61
C ALA A 205 5.34 12.62 -4.01
N VAL A 206 4.29 12.84 -3.21
CA VAL A 206 3.30 13.92 -3.46
C VAL A 206 3.94 15.30 -3.36
N LEU A 207 4.77 15.53 -2.35
CA LEU A 207 5.47 16.82 -2.19
C LEU A 207 6.46 17.06 -3.34
N SER A 208 7.15 16.02 -3.82
CA SER A 208 8.07 16.15 -4.95
C SER A 208 7.31 16.42 -6.24
N ALA A 209 6.20 15.71 -6.45
CA ALA A 209 5.32 15.94 -7.59
C ALA A 209 4.71 17.35 -7.58
N SER A 210 4.37 17.90 -6.41
CA SER A 210 3.85 19.28 -6.32
C SER A 210 4.91 20.33 -6.61
N VAL A 211 6.17 20.09 -6.20
CA VAL A 211 7.32 20.93 -6.60
C VAL A 211 7.47 20.91 -8.11
N VAL A 212 7.53 19.72 -8.71
CA VAL A 212 7.70 19.57 -10.17
C VAL A 212 6.53 20.21 -10.94
N SER A 213 5.28 20.04 -10.47
CA SER A 213 4.09 20.67 -11.06
C SER A 213 4.10 22.20 -10.97
N SER A 214 4.81 22.76 -9.98
CA SER A 214 4.96 24.21 -9.83
C SER A 214 5.94 24.80 -10.85
N TYR A 215 6.89 24.00 -11.35
CA TYR A 215 7.87 24.41 -12.37
C TYR A 215 7.48 24.01 -13.80
N ILE A 216 6.78 22.89 -13.95
CA ILE A 216 6.40 22.33 -15.23
C ILE A 216 4.88 22.25 -15.28
N TYR A 217 4.26 22.95 -16.23
CA TYR A 217 2.82 22.87 -16.44
C TYR A 217 2.47 21.56 -17.16
N PHE A 218 1.81 20.64 -16.46
CA PHE A 218 1.37 19.36 -17.02
C PHE A 218 -0.08 19.35 -17.52
N GLY A 219 -0.73 20.51 -17.61
CA GLY A 219 -2.13 20.62 -18.05
C GLY A 219 -3.16 20.35 -16.96
N GLU A 220 -4.43 20.32 -17.36
CA GLU A 220 -5.58 20.20 -16.45
C GLU A 220 -5.91 18.76 -16.01
N ALA A 221 -4.95 17.84 -16.04
CA ALA A 221 -5.22 16.46 -15.67
C ALA A 221 -5.65 16.37 -14.19
N ALA A 222 -6.67 15.56 -13.91
CA ALA A 222 -7.24 15.41 -12.56
C ALA A 222 -6.20 14.96 -11.52
N VAL A 223 -5.19 14.18 -11.94
CA VAL A 223 -4.09 13.73 -11.08
C VAL A 223 -3.28 14.90 -10.52
N TRP A 224 -2.98 15.92 -11.33
CA TRP A 224 -2.20 17.08 -10.88
C TRP A 224 -2.99 17.95 -9.91
N LYS A 225 -4.29 18.16 -10.18
CA LYS A 225 -5.21 18.84 -9.25
C LYS A 225 -5.29 18.09 -7.91
N TRP A 226 -5.33 16.76 -7.93
CA TRP A 226 -5.30 15.92 -6.73
C TRP A 226 -3.96 16.00 -5.98
N VAL A 227 -2.82 15.99 -6.68
CA VAL A 227 -1.48 16.13 -6.09
C VAL A 227 -1.35 17.49 -5.38
N GLU A 228 -1.75 18.57 -6.04
CA GLU A 228 -1.70 19.93 -5.47
C GLU A 228 -2.61 20.06 -4.23
N SER A 229 -3.83 19.53 -4.30
CA SER A 229 -4.75 19.48 -3.16
C SER A 229 -4.16 18.68 -1.99
N SER A 230 -3.61 17.50 -2.27
CA SER A 230 -2.98 16.64 -1.27
C SER A 230 -1.77 17.32 -0.61
N ALA A 231 -0.92 17.97 -1.41
CA ALA A 231 0.25 18.69 -0.91
C ALA A 231 -0.16 19.86 -0.01
N LYS A 232 -1.21 20.62 -0.36
CA LYS A 232 -1.74 21.70 0.49
C LYS A 232 -2.23 21.19 1.85
N HIS A 233 -2.95 20.07 1.88
CA HIS A 233 -3.40 19.47 3.14
C HIS A 233 -2.22 18.93 3.97
N LEU A 234 -1.24 18.27 3.35
CA LEU A 234 -0.03 17.79 4.02
C LEU A 234 0.83 18.92 4.61
N LEU A 235 0.96 20.03 3.87
CA LEU A 235 1.73 21.20 4.30
C LEU A 235 0.92 22.20 5.15
N GLY A 236 -0.38 21.98 5.33
CA GLY A 236 -1.25 22.80 6.17
C GLY A 236 -0.64 23.20 7.53
N PRO A 237 -0.07 22.28 8.32
CA PRO A 237 0.58 22.63 9.59
C PRO A 237 1.86 23.47 9.40
N LEU A 238 2.63 23.21 8.33
CA LEU A 238 3.87 23.93 8.02
C LEU A 238 3.63 25.33 7.46
N HIS A 239 2.47 25.60 6.88
CA HIS A 239 2.12 26.91 6.32
C HIS A 239 2.07 28.02 7.36
N ARG A 240 2.02 27.67 8.65
CA ARG A 240 2.11 28.60 9.78
C ARG A 240 3.53 29.15 9.96
N ALA A 241 4.56 28.43 9.48
CA ALA A 241 5.93 28.92 9.52
C ALA A 241 6.21 29.80 8.29
N PRO A 242 6.89 30.95 8.44
CA PRO A 242 7.20 31.85 7.32
C PRO A 242 8.37 31.30 6.47
N LEU A 243 8.14 30.17 5.80
CA LEU A 243 9.14 29.46 4.97
C LEU A 243 9.17 29.93 3.51
N ARG A 244 8.63 31.13 3.24
CA ARG A 244 8.63 31.75 1.92
C ARG A 244 9.78 32.74 1.82
N ALA A 245 10.71 32.50 0.92
CA ALA A 245 11.76 33.47 0.59
C ALA A 245 11.43 34.11 -0.77
N GLY A 246 10.83 35.29 -0.73
CA GLY A 246 10.39 36.00 -1.94
C GLY A 246 9.29 35.23 -2.69
N ARG A 247 9.56 34.83 -3.94
CA ARG A 247 8.64 34.06 -4.80
C ARG A 247 8.79 32.54 -4.69
N VAL A 248 9.80 32.06 -3.97
CA VAL A 248 10.09 30.62 -3.84
C VAL A 248 9.51 30.09 -2.53
N ASP A 249 8.65 29.08 -2.64
CA ASP A 249 8.05 28.39 -1.50
C ASP A 249 8.91 27.18 -1.11
N PHE A 250 9.61 27.26 0.04
CA PHE A 250 10.44 26.17 0.55
C PHE A 250 9.67 25.20 1.46
N ALA A 251 8.37 25.43 1.70
CA ALA A 251 7.57 24.56 2.55
C ALA A 251 7.57 23.08 2.12
N PRO A 252 7.48 22.72 0.82
CA PRO A 252 7.54 21.32 0.39
C PRO A 252 8.88 20.65 0.75
N VAL A 253 10.00 21.35 0.56
CA VAL A 253 11.34 20.83 0.85
C VAL A 253 11.55 20.65 2.36
N ALA A 254 11.15 21.64 3.15
CA ALA A 254 11.17 21.54 4.61
C ALA A 254 10.26 20.41 5.12
N GLY A 255 9.08 20.25 4.52
CA GLY A 255 8.16 19.15 4.82
C GLY A 255 8.79 17.78 4.56
N MET A 256 9.47 17.60 3.42
CA MET A 256 10.20 16.35 3.13
C MET A 256 11.29 16.08 4.18
N ALA A 257 12.10 17.10 4.52
CA ALA A 257 13.18 16.95 5.49
C ALA A 257 12.64 16.54 6.87
N LEU A 258 11.55 17.17 7.33
CA LEU A 258 10.91 16.82 8.60
C LEU A 258 10.34 15.41 8.60
N VAL A 259 9.70 14.98 7.51
CA VAL A 259 9.17 13.63 7.38
C VAL A 259 10.29 12.59 7.44
N TRP A 260 11.41 12.83 6.75
CA TRP A 260 12.58 11.95 6.80
C TRP A 260 13.20 11.89 8.20
N LEU A 261 13.35 13.04 8.86
CA LEU A 261 13.91 13.12 10.20
C LEU A 261 13.01 12.41 11.22
N ALA A 262 11.71 12.68 11.20
CA ALA A 262 10.74 12.00 12.07
C ALA A 262 10.72 10.49 11.82
N ALA A 263 10.74 10.06 10.55
CA ALA A 263 10.77 8.65 10.20
C ALA A 263 12.05 7.97 10.69
N HIS A 264 13.22 8.61 10.58
CA HIS A 264 14.49 8.05 11.02
C HIS A 264 14.51 7.75 12.53
N TYR A 265 14.06 8.72 13.36
CA TYR A 265 14.00 8.52 14.80
C TYR A 265 12.94 7.49 15.22
N ALA A 266 11.77 7.52 14.57
CA ALA A 266 10.70 6.59 14.86
C ALA A 266 11.03 5.15 14.44
N GLU A 267 11.76 4.96 13.32
CA GLU A 267 12.24 3.65 12.87
C GLU A 267 13.15 3.01 13.91
N ARG A 268 14.14 3.77 14.40
CA ARG A 268 15.05 3.31 15.45
C ARG A 268 14.31 2.92 16.73
N TRP A 269 13.40 3.79 17.18
CA TRP A 269 12.60 3.53 18.39
C TRP A 269 11.71 2.28 18.26
N LEU A 270 11.06 2.08 17.11
CA LEU A 270 10.22 0.90 16.87
C LEU A 270 11.04 -0.39 16.81
N THR A 271 12.22 -0.37 16.19
CA THR A 271 13.12 -1.53 16.16
C THR A 271 13.58 -1.90 17.56
N ASP A 272 13.97 -0.92 18.38
CA ASP A 272 14.38 -1.15 19.77
C ASP A 272 13.22 -1.73 20.60
N LEU A 273 11.99 -1.24 20.41
CA LEU A 273 10.81 -1.79 21.06
C LEU A 273 10.51 -3.22 20.62
N PHE A 274 10.62 -3.51 19.33
CA PHE A 274 10.37 -4.86 18.83
C PHE A 274 11.37 -5.86 19.41
N GLN A 275 12.66 -5.51 19.47
CA GLN A 275 13.68 -6.37 20.07
C GLN A 275 13.39 -6.69 21.54
N LYS A 276 12.91 -5.71 22.32
CA LYS A 276 12.49 -5.91 23.72
C LYS A 276 11.28 -6.83 23.87
N LEU A 277 10.41 -6.92 22.85
CA LEU A 277 9.24 -7.80 22.85
C LEU A 277 9.56 -9.23 22.41
N VAL A 278 10.71 -9.45 21.76
CA VAL A 278 11.20 -10.76 21.33
C VAL A 278 12.11 -11.40 22.38
N ALA A 279 12.86 -10.59 23.12
CA ALA A 279 13.66 -11.03 24.28
C ALA A 279 12.78 -11.60 25.40
#